data_AF-A0A7G8HHZ3-F1
#
_entry.id   AF-A0A7G8HHZ3-F1
#
_cell.length_a   1.000
_cell.length_b   1.000
_cell.length_c   1.000
_cell.angle_alpha   90.00
_cell.angle_beta   90.00
_cell.angle_gamma   90.00
#
_symmetry.space_group_name_H-M   'P 1'
#
loop_
_entity.id
_entity.type
_entity.pdbx_description
1 polymer ?
#
loop_
_entity_poly.entity_id
_entity_poly.type
_entity_poly.pdbx_seq_one_letter_code
_entity_poly.pdbx_strand_id
1 'polypeptide(L)'
;MREMCITSRMVATPLAFVPTEETLIDALRGCRDQQELKDLEQRLAAVDDAPPLFDWICDLLVKRRLSCILAAKLLRQLHHS
;
A
#
# COMPACT_ATOMS: atom_id res chain seq x y z
N MET A 1 17.39 -33.71 8.82
CA MET A 1 18.27 -33.00 7.88
C MET A 1 17.64 -33.05 6.49
N ARG A 2 16.96 -31.97 6.11
CA ARG A 2 16.79 -31.51 4.72
C ARG A 2 16.00 -30.21 4.74
N GLU A 3 16.77 -29.14 4.70
CA GLU A 3 16.36 -27.82 4.24
C GLU A 3 15.69 -27.95 2.87
N MET A 4 14.64 -27.17 2.63
CA MET A 4 14.30 -26.76 1.26
C MET A 4 13.59 -25.42 1.27
N CYS A 5 14.31 -24.45 0.74
CA CYS A 5 13.93 -23.09 0.45
C CYS A 5 12.62 -23.03 -0.34
N ILE A 6 11.71 -22.16 0.07
CA ILE A 6 10.65 -21.69 -0.83
C ILE A 6 10.74 -20.17 -0.88
N THR A 7 11.40 -19.72 -1.94
CA THR A 7 11.40 -18.35 -2.45
C THR A 7 9.99 -17.77 -2.35
N SER A 8 9.86 -16.67 -1.59
CA SER A 8 8.66 -15.84 -1.54
C SER A 8 8.35 -15.33 -2.94
N ARG A 9 7.40 -16.00 -3.61
CA ARG A 9 6.77 -15.54 -4.84
C ARG A 9 5.78 -14.45 -4.43
N MET A 10 6.10 -13.20 -4.73
CA MET A 10 5.14 -12.10 -4.66
C MET A 10 4.02 -12.40 -5.68
N VAL A 11 2.95 -13.02 -5.20
CA VAL A 11 1.68 -13.06 -5.90
C VAL A 11 1.00 -11.76 -5.56
N ALA A 12 0.88 -10.88 -6.55
CA ALA A 12 -0.07 -9.79 -6.51
C ALA A 12 -1.47 -10.41 -6.45
N THR A 13 -1.93 -10.71 -5.24
CA THR A 13 -3.27 -11.23 -5.00
C THR A 13 -4.27 -10.15 -5.45
N PRO A 14 -5.27 -10.50 -6.27
CA PRO A 14 -6.39 -9.59 -6.51
C PRO A 14 -7.02 -9.27 -5.15
N LEU A 15 -7.13 -7.98 -4.81
CA LEU A 15 -7.70 -7.53 -3.55
C LEU A 15 -9.22 -7.73 -3.61
N ALA A 16 -9.68 -8.96 -3.37
CA ALA A 16 -11.11 -9.26 -3.23
C ALA A 16 -11.69 -8.79 -1.88
N PHE A 17 -10.81 -8.30 -0.98
CA PHE A 17 -11.12 -7.75 0.33
C PHE A 17 -10.21 -6.56 0.60
N VAL A 18 -10.63 -5.67 1.51
CA VAL A 18 -9.83 -4.54 1.99
C VAL A 18 -8.42 -5.04 2.34
N PRO A 19 -7.35 -4.51 1.72
CA PRO A 19 -5.99 -4.93 2.01
C PRO A 19 -5.71 -4.79 3.51
N THR A 20 -5.10 -5.82 4.10
CA THR A 20 -4.54 -5.73 5.46
C THR A 20 -3.49 -4.62 5.51
N GLU A 21 -3.34 -3.99 6.68
CA GLU A 21 -2.38 -2.89 6.88
C GLU A 21 -0.98 -3.22 6.38
N GLU A 22 -0.49 -4.44 6.65
CA GLU A 22 0.83 -4.90 6.19
C GLU A 22 0.93 -4.96 4.66
N THR A 23 -0.11 -5.43 3.98
CA THR A 23 -0.18 -5.47 2.51
C THR A 23 -0.20 -4.07 1.93
N LEU A 24 -0.91 -3.13 2.57
CA LEU A 24 -0.91 -1.74 2.14
C LEU A 24 0.48 -1.11 2.34
N ILE A 25 1.14 -1.34 3.47
CA ILE A 25 2.49 -0.83 3.73
C ILE A 25 3.48 -1.37 2.70
N ASP A 26 3.39 -2.65 2.33
CA ASP A 26 4.24 -3.25 1.32
C ASP A 26 3.99 -2.65 -0.07
N ALA A 27 2.72 -2.48 -0.45
CA ALA A 27 2.33 -1.82 -1.69
C ALA A 27 2.80 -0.35 -1.75
N LEU A 28 2.67 0.40 -0.64
CA LEU A 28 3.14 1.78 -0.52
C LEU A 28 4.67 1.88 -0.55
N ARG A 29 5.39 0.87 -0.02
CA ARG A 29 6.86 0.78 -0.19
C ARG A 29 7.25 0.44 -1.62
N GLY A 30 6.44 -0.37 -2.31
CA GLY A 30 6.60 -0.72 -3.72
C GLY A 30 6.34 0.46 -4.65
N CYS A 31 5.39 1.33 -4.30
CA CYS A 31 5.04 2.53 -5.07
C CYS A 31 6.20 3.54 -5.10
N ARG A 32 6.91 3.57 -6.22
CA ARG A 32 7.98 4.56 -6.50
C ARG A 32 7.47 5.76 -7.28
N ASP A 33 6.38 5.58 -8.02
CA ASP A 33 5.86 6.53 -8.99
C ASP A 33 4.39 6.83 -8.74
N GLN A 34 3.95 8.03 -9.16
CA GLN A 34 2.57 8.50 -9.01
C GLN A 34 1.57 7.58 -9.74
N GLN A 35 1.99 6.93 -10.82
CA GLN A 35 1.16 6.00 -11.58
C GLN A 35 0.78 4.75 -10.76
N GLU A 36 1.75 4.16 -10.05
CA GLU A 36 1.51 3.02 -9.15
C GLU A 36 0.59 3.41 -7.99
N LEU A 37 0.74 4.66 -7.50
CA LEU A 37 -0.11 5.20 -6.45
C LEU A 37 -1.56 5.36 -6.92
N LYS A 38 -1.77 5.83 -8.16
CA LYS A 38 -3.09 5.92 -8.78
C LYS A 38 -3.70 4.55 -9.05
N ASP A 39 -2.92 3.59 -9.52
CA ASP A 39 -3.40 2.20 -9.70
C ASP A 39 -3.84 1.60 -8.36
N LEU A 40 -3.05 1.81 -7.30
CA LEU A 40 -3.40 1.40 -5.94
C LEU A 40 -4.68 2.08 -5.45
N GLU A 41 -4.82 3.39 -5.64
CA GLU A 41 -6.04 4.14 -5.30
C GLU A 41 -7.25 3.62 -6.07
N GLN A 42 -7.15 3.40 -7.39
CA GLN A 42 -8.24 2.85 -8.20
C GLN A 42 -8.63 1.43 -7.76
N ARG A 43 -7.65 0.62 -7.38
CA ARG A 43 -7.89 -0.72 -6.83
C ARG A 43 -8.56 -0.69 -5.47
N LEU A 44 -8.19 0.26 -4.60
CA LEU A 44 -8.90 0.48 -3.33
C LEU A 44 -10.31 1.04 -3.56
N ALA A 45 -10.48 1.97 -4.49
CA ALA A 45 -11.78 2.54 -4.83
C ALA A 45 -12.74 1.51 -5.46
N ALA A 46 -12.20 0.43 -6.03
CA ALA A 46 -12.99 -0.71 -6.49
C ALA A 46 -13.47 -1.62 -5.35
N VAL A 47 -12.96 -1.44 -4.12
CA VAL A 47 -13.43 -2.13 -2.92
C VAL A 47 -14.52 -1.27 -2.26
N ASP A 48 -15.74 -1.80 -2.21
CA ASP A 48 -16.87 -1.17 -1.52
C ASP A 48 -16.48 -0.92 -0.04
N ASP A 49 -16.77 0.28 0.47
CA ASP A 49 -16.48 0.72 1.86
C ASP A 49 -15.00 1.00 2.21
N ALA A 50 -14.07 0.97 1.26
CA ALA A 50 -12.68 1.31 1.54
C ALA A 50 -12.46 2.82 1.77
N PRO A 51 -11.79 3.23 2.87
CA PRO A 51 -11.40 4.62 3.07
C PRO A 51 -10.49 5.12 1.92
N PRO A 52 -10.49 6.43 1.61
CA PRO A 52 -9.59 6.99 0.64
C PRO A 52 -8.13 6.72 1.02
N LEU A 53 -7.25 6.56 0.02
CA LEU A 53 -5.84 6.22 0.22
C LEU A 53 -5.15 7.20 1.18
N PHE A 54 -5.54 8.48 1.13
CA PHE A 54 -5.09 9.52 2.04
C PHE A 54 -5.31 9.16 3.51
N ASP A 55 -6.53 8.72 3.87
CA ASP A 55 -6.89 8.37 5.25
C ASP A 55 -6.06 7.17 5.74
N TRP A 56 -5.86 6.18 4.87
CA TRP A 56 -4.99 5.05 5.17
C TRP A 56 -3.54 5.45 5.43
N ILE A 57 -2.98 6.37 4.62
CA ILE A 57 -1.62 6.87 4.83
C ILE A 57 -1.52 7.61 6.17
N CYS A 58 -2.54 8.40 6.51
CA CYS A 58 -2.65 9.10 7.80
C CYS A 58 -2.79 8.13 8.98
N ASP A 59 -3.61 7.08 8.87
CA ASP A 59 -3.80 6.08 9.92
C ASP A 59 -2.51 5.26 10.15
N LEU A 60 -1.84 4.86 9.08
CA LEU A 60 -0.53 4.18 9.15
C LEU A 60 0.57 5.05 9.76
N LEU A 61 0.52 6.37 9.52
CA LEU A 61 1.38 7.35 10.17
C LEU A 61 1.14 7.41 11.68
N VAL A 62 -0.13 7.49 12.10
CA VAL A 62 -0.53 7.52 13.51
C VAL A 62 -0.09 6.23 14.21
N LYS A 63 -0.27 5.08 13.56
CA LYS A 63 0.14 3.77 14.05
C LYS A 63 1.66 3.54 14.02
N ARG A 64 2.44 4.48 13.48
CA ARG A 64 3.92 4.40 13.29
C ARG A 64 4.39 3.16 12.53
N ARG A 65 3.51 2.59 11.70
CA ARG A 65 3.82 1.39 10.89
C ARG A 65 4.48 1.73 9.55
N LEU A 66 4.50 3.02 9.20
CA LEU A 66 5.06 3.54 7.98
C LEU A 66 6.04 4.69 8.28
N SER A 67 7.11 4.80 7.49
CA SER A 67 8.12 5.86 7.68
C SER A 67 7.51 7.22 7.34
N CYS A 68 7.66 8.21 8.23
CA CYS A 68 7.14 9.56 8.01
C CYS A 68 7.64 10.18 6.70
N ILE A 69 8.85 9.83 6.28
CA ILE A 69 9.44 10.29 5.01
C ILE A 69 8.69 9.69 3.81
N LEU A 70 8.35 8.40 3.87
CA LEU A 70 7.59 7.73 2.82
C LEU A 70 6.18 8.31 2.74
N ALA A 71 5.50 8.50 3.88
CA ALA A 71 4.19 9.13 3.90
C ALA A 71 4.24 10.54 3.31
N ALA A 72 5.19 11.38 3.73
CA ALA A 72 5.33 12.73 3.22
C ALA A 72 5.66 12.79 1.72
N LYS A 73 6.30 11.76 1.17
CA LYS A 73 6.51 11.61 -0.28
C LYS A 73 5.21 11.24 -0.99
N LEU A 74 4.47 10.26 -0.47
CA LEU A 74 3.21 9.79 -1.06
C LEU A 74 2.13 10.87 -1.01
N LEU A 75 1.97 11.54 0.15
CA LEU A 75 1.07 12.66 0.33
C LEU A 75 1.41 13.81 -0.63
N ARG A 76 2.70 14.12 -0.83
CA ARG A 76 3.11 15.11 -1.83
C ARG A 76 2.73 14.70 -3.26
N GLN A 77 2.89 13.43 -3.61
CA GLN A 77 2.51 12.93 -4.94
C GLN A 77 0.99 12.91 -5.16
N LEU A 78 0.21 12.63 -4.11
CA LEU A 78 -1.25 12.72 -4.12
C LEU A 78 -1.75 14.15 -4.28
N HIS A 79 -1.19 15.09 -3.51
CA HIS A 79 -1.59 16.50 -3.53
C HIS A 79 -1.19 17.28 -4.79
N HIS A 80 -0.32 16.72 -5.64
CA HIS A 80 0.18 17.38 -6.85
C HIS A 80 -0.59 16.98 -8.13
N SER A 81 -1.74 16.32 -8.01
CA SER A 81 -2.70 16.06 -9.11
C SER A 81 -3.80 17.09 -9.17
#